data_AF-A0A5J6YQQ3-F1
#
_entry.id   AF-A0A5J6YQQ3-F1
#
_cell.length_a   1.000
_cell.length_b   1.000
_cell.length_c   1.000
_cell.angle_alpha   90.00
_cell.angle_beta   90.00
_cell.angle_gamma   90.00
#
_symmetry.space_group_name_H-M   'P 1'
#
loop_
_entity.id
_entity.type
_entity.pdbx_description
1 polymer ?
#
loop_
_entity_poly.entity_id
_entity_poly.type
_entity_poly.pdbx_seq_one_letter_code
_entity_poly.pdbx_strand_id
1 'polypeptide(L)'
;MPAAFTVTTATNTVTLGSDRHGEATFVVTNVSGRPMQGRALLEWQPRATDRASWAAVQGEAERVFPIAGTQQYTVKFTLPPTASEGQHILRLDMQDVSLPDDVVQGQSVTLQVAPPVPRGKFPWWVLAVAAVVLLGGVGAFLLLGRDATVQNVAGLSLEKARAVITGAGLTVADPLKTENDEAVPQSVVIRSEPGEGSKLKKGSAVTLVLSNGPSRHPMNFVGKDGTDVLKELVQWGLKPENILLSKRWSTNNEPVGTVLSTTPPQGQEVTRNDTVTLAISRGQCQSTVLIFCLKDPIVRPYLDLQRSGTTLKEMIRQP
;
A
#
# COMPACT_ATOMS: atom_id res chain seq x y z
N MET A 1 -23.29 -87.48 -33.20
CA MET A 1 -22.94 -86.83 -34.49
C MET A 1 -21.94 -85.72 -34.17
N PRO A 2 -20.90 -85.48 -34.97
CA PRO A 2 -20.02 -84.33 -34.74
C PRO A 2 -20.82 -83.04 -34.85
N ALA A 3 -20.52 -82.04 -34.01
CA ALA A 3 -21.18 -80.75 -34.05
C ALA A 3 -21.01 -80.10 -35.42
N ALA A 4 -22.07 -79.52 -35.98
CA ALA A 4 -22.06 -78.94 -37.32
C ALA A 4 -21.24 -77.62 -37.39
N PHE A 5 -21.11 -76.93 -36.26
CA PHE A 5 -20.38 -75.68 -36.10
C PHE A 5 -19.37 -75.76 -34.96
N THR A 6 -18.32 -74.93 -35.02
CA THR A 6 -17.43 -74.62 -33.89
C THR A 6 -17.49 -73.13 -33.64
N VAL A 7 -17.75 -72.72 -32.40
CA VAL A 7 -17.84 -71.31 -31.98
C VAL A 7 -16.70 -71.01 -31.01
N THR A 8 -15.90 -70.00 -31.31
CA THR A 8 -14.85 -69.50 -30.41
C THR A 8 -15.01 -68.00 -30.18
N THR A 9 -14.58 -67.51 -29.02
CA THR A 9 -14.49 -66.08 -28.73
C THR A 9 -13.06 -65.71 -28.37
N ALA A 10 -12.63 -64.53 -28.81
CA ALA A 10 -11.36 -63.95 -28.38
C ALA A 10 -11.46 -63.23 -27.02
N THR A 11 -12.68 -62.93 -26.57
CA THR A 11 -12.95 -62.11 -25.40
C THR A 11 -13.80 -62.90 -24.41
N ASN A 12 -13.22 -63.28 -23.27
CA ASN A 12 -13.93 -64.03 -22.23
C ASN A 12 -14.67 -63.12 -21.24
N THR A 13 -14.23 -61.85 -21.12
CA THR A 13 -14.80 -60.86 -20.21
C THR A 13 -14.88 -59.50 -20.88
N VAL A 14 -16.04 -58.85 -20.79
CA VAL A 14 -16.25 -57.46 -21.22
C VAL A 14 -16.63 -56.64 -19.99
N THR A 15 -15.79 -55.69 -19.62
CA THR A 15 -16.08 -54.77 -18.52
C THR A 15 -16.87 -53.58 -19.05
N LEU A 16 -18.07 -53.36 -18.48
CA LEU A 16 -18.95 -52.28 -18.86
C LEU A 16 -18.74 -51.09 -17.92
N GLY A 17 -18.43 -49.93 -18.49
CA GLY A 17 -18.25 -48.67 -17.77
C GLY A 17 -19.57 -48.03 -17.35
N SER A 18 -19.52 -46.75 -16.97
CA SER A 18 -20.72 -45.98 -16.60
C SER A 18 -21.71 -45.79 -17.76
N ASP A 19 -21.27 -46.00 -18.99
CA ASP A 19 -22.05 -45.98 -20.23
C ASP A 19 -22.80 -47.30 -20.50
N ARG A 20 -22.48 -48.39 -19.80
CA ARG A 20 -23.15 -49.71 -19.89
C ARG A 20 -23.22 -50.31 -21.30
N HIS A 21 -22.29 -49.93 -22.17
CA HIS A 21 -22.18 -50.41 -23.56
C HIS A 21 -20.91 -51.25 -23.73
N GLY A 22 -20.95 -52.25 -24.62
CA GLY A 22 -19.77 -53.06 -24.92
C GLY A 22 -19.98 -53.91 -26.16
N GLU A 23 -18.93 -54.58 -26.64
CA GLU A 23 -19.01 -55.50 -27.78
C GLU A 23 -18.16 -56.74 -27.51
N ALA A 24 -18.60 -57.89 -28.02
CA ALA A 24 -17.80 -59.13 -28.06
C ALA A 24 -17.84 -59.72 -29.46
N THR A 25 -16.73 -60.36 -29.83
CA THR A 25 -16.59 -60.98 -31.14
C THR A 25 -16.51 -62.50 -31.00
N PHE A 26 -17.35 -63.18 -31.76
CA PHE A 26 -17.36 -64.63 -31.90
C PHE A 26 -16.97 -65.02 -33.31
N VAL A 27 -16.23 -66.12 -33.44
CA VAL A 27 -15.82 -66.71 -34.69
C VAL A 27 -16.49 -68.06 -34.81
N VAL A 28 -17.27 -68.25 -35.88
CA VAL A 28 -18.04 -69.46 -36.13
C VAL A 28 -17.49 -70.12 -37.38
N THR A 29 -17.11 -71.39 -37.28
CA THR A 29 -16.61 -72.19 -38.40
C THR A 29 -17.53 -73.37 -38.68
N ASN A 30 -17.89 -73.56 -39.95
CA ASN A 30 -18.66 -74.71 -40.41
C ASN A 30 -17.73 -75.92 -40.57
N VAL A 31 -17.98 -76.98 -39.80
CA VAL A 31 -17.19 -78.22 -39.80
C VAL A 31 -17.98 -79.43 -40.29
N SER A 32 -19.19 -79.21 -40.82
CA SER A 32 -20.10 -80.28 -41.29
C SER A 32 -19.68 -80.96 -42.59
N GLY A 33 -18.74 -80.38 -43.34
CA GLY A 33 -18.32 -80.86 -44.66
C GLY A 33 -19.27 -80.51 -45.82
N ARG A 34 -20.35 -79.77 -45.56
CA ARG A 34 -21.32 -79.28 -46.57
C ARG A 34 -21.63 -77.79 -46.37
N PRO A 35 -22.08 -77.03 -47.39
CA PRO A 35 -22.55 -75.67 -47.17
C PRO A 35 -23.79 -75.69 -46.27
N MET A 36 -23.88 -74.76 -45.34
CA MET A 36 -24.98 -74.68 -44.36
C MET A 36 -25.45 -73.25 -44.15
N GLN A 37 -26.70 -73.10 -43.75
CA GLN A 37 -27.25 -71.82 -43.28
C GLN A 37 -27.36 -71.89 -41.76
N GLY A 38 -26.56 -71.06 -41.08
CA GLY A 38 -26.48 -71.03 -39.63
C GLY A 38 -27.15 -69.78 -39.07
N ARG A 39 -27.90 -69.94 -37.98
CA ARG A 39 -28.46 -68.83 -37.19
C ARG A 39 -27.75 -68.73 -35.84
N ALA A 40 -27.22 -67.54 -35.55
CA ALA A 40 -26.68 -67.22 -34.23
C ALA A 40 -27.80 -66.95 -33.24
N LEU A 41 -27.78 -67.65 -32.11
CA LEU A 41 -28.71 -67.50 -30.99
C LEU A 41 -27.94 -67.02 -29.76
N LEU A 42 -28.42 -65.94 -29.13
CA LEU A 42 -27.83 -65.41 -27.91
C LEU A 42 -28.59 -65.94 -26.70
N GLU A 43 -27.92 -66.68 -25.82
CA GLU A 43 -28.54 -67.32 -24.65
C GLU A 43 -27.86 -66.84 -23.36
N TRP A 44 -28.65 -66.25 -22.46
CA TRP A 44 -28.17 -65.78 -21.16
C TRP A 44 -28.09 -66.91 -20.13
N GLN A 45 -27.13 -66.84 -19.21
CA GLN A 45 -26.97 -67.78 -18.11
C GLN A 45 -27.04 -67.06 -16.75
N PRO A 46 -28.01 -67.41 -15.87
CA PRO A 46 -29.14 -68.31 -16.11
C PRO A 46 -30.10 -67.75 -17.17
N ARG A 47 -30.88 -68.64 -17.78
CA ARG A 47 -31.85 -68.29 -18.84
C ARG A 47 -32.80 -67.20 -18.33
N ALA A 48 -32.82 -66.08 -19.03
CA ALA A 48 -33.49 -64.85 -18.60
C ALA A 48 -34.09 -64.14 -19.82
N THR A 49 -35.41 -64.15 -19.96
CA THR A 49 -36.13 -63.57 -21.10
C THR A 49 -36.16 -62.04 -21.08
N ASP A 50 -36.07 -61.44 -19.90
CA ASP A 50 -35.96 -60.00 -19.67
C ASP A 50 -34.63 -59.40 -20.15
N ARG A 51 -33.62 -60.23 -20.37
CA ARG A 51 -32.28 -59.83 -20.84
C ARG A 51 -32.10 -59.96 -22.34
N ALA A 52 -33.09 -60.47 -23.07
CA ALA A 52 -33.00 -60.64 -24.52
C ALA A 52 -32.67 -59.32 -25.26
N SER A 53 -33.11 -58.18 -24.73
CA SER A 53 -32.83 -56.85 -25.29
C SER A 53 -31.44 -56.30 -24.94
N TRP A 54 -30.68 -56.93 -24.04
CA TRP A 54 -29.39 -56.44 -23.57
C TRP A 54 -28.26 -56.73 -24.54
N ALA A 55 -28.47 -57.66 -25.47
CA ALA A 55 -27.47 -58.04 -26.47
C ALA A 55 -28.13 -58.22 -27.83
N ALA A 56 -27.46 -57.73 -28.88
CA ALA A 56 -27.90 -57.90 -30.24
C ALA A 56 -26.72 -58.27 -31.14
N VAL A 57 -26.93 -59.21 -32.06
CA VAL A 57 -25.98 -59.50 -33.13
C VAL A 57 -25.97 -58.30 -34.09
N GLN A 58 -24.78 -57.78 -34.37
CA GLN A 58 -24.61 -56.72 -35.36
C GLN A 58 -24.74 -57.29 -36.77
N GLY A 59 -25.72 -56.78 -37.52
CA GLY A 59 -26.03 -57.24 -38.88
C GLY A 59 -26.95 -58.47 -38.87
N GLU A 60 -26.81 -59.33 -39.87
CA GLU A 60 -27.65 -60.52 -40.01
C GLU A 60 -27.22 -61.62 -39.03
N ALA A 61 -28.16 -62.14 -38.24
CA ALA A 61 -27.92 -63.28 -37.34
C ALA A 61 -27.85 -64.61 -38.11
N GLU A 62 -28.52 -64.68 -39.26
CA GLU A 62 -28.58 -65.85 -40.12
C GLU A 62 -27.67 -65.66 -41.32
N ARG A 63 -26.74 -66.58 -41.55
CA ARG A 63 -25.72 -66.44 -42.59
C ARG A 63 -25.39 -67.78 -43.24
N VAL A 64 -24.94 -67.72 -44.51
CA VAL A 64 -24.55 -68.91 -45.28
C VAL A 64 -23.06 -69.19 -45.11
N PHE A 65 -22.73 -70.39 -44.68
CA PHE A 65 -21.37 -70.86 -44.45
C PHE A 65 -20.95 -71.84 -45.55
N PRO A 66 -19.92 -71.52 -46.36
CA PRO A 66 -19.27 -72.48 -47.24
C PRO A 66 -18.68 -73.68 -46.47
N ILE A 67 -18.27 -74.71 -47.20
CA ILE A 67 -17.54 -75.85 -46.63
C ILE A 67 -16.25 -75.33 -45.98
N ALA A 68 -16.03 -75.64 -44.70
CA ALA A 68 -14.90 -75.12 -43.90
C ALA A 68 -14.85 -73.57 -43.81
N GLY A 69 -15.95 -72.89 -44.12
CA GLY A 69 -16.04 -71.44 -44.07
C GLY A 69 -16.15 -70.92 -42.63
N THR A 70 -15.53 -69.77 -42.38
CA THR A 70 -15.56 -69.06 -41.10
C THR A 70 -16.27 -67.72 -41.25
N GLN A 71 -17.07 -67.34 -40.26
CA GLN A 71 -17.66 -66.02 -40.17
C GLN A 71 -17.55 -65.43 -38.77
N GLN A 72 -17.49 -64.10 -38.72
CA GLN A 72 -17.37 -63.34 -37.48
C GLN A 72 -18.72 -62.71 -37.10
N TYR A 73 -19.15 -62.93 -35.87
CA TYR A 73 -20.31 -62.28 -35.27
C TYR A 73 -19.86 -61.29 -34.20
N THR A 74 -20.20 -60.01 -34.39
CA THR A 74 -20.04 -58.99 -33.35
C THR A 74 -21.36 -58.88 -32.60
N VAL A 75 -21.33 -59.09 -31.29
CA VAL A 75 -22.49 -58.91 -30.40
C VAL A 75 -22.32 -57.59 -29.67
N LYS A 76 -23.27 -56.68 -29.83
CA LYS A 76 -23.32 -55.42 -29.10
C LYS A 76 -24.14 -55.59 -27.83
N PHE A 77 -23.61 -55.10 -26.72
CA PHE A 77 -24.26 -55.08 -25.43
C PHE A 77 -24.76 -53.68 -25.13
N THR A 78 -26.02 -53.57 -24.71
CA THR A 78 -26.66 -52.32 -24.29
C THR A 78 -27.50 -52.62 -23.05
N LEU A 79 -26.88 -52.47 -21.88
CA LEU A 79 -27.54 -52.80 -20.62
C LEU A 79 -28.37 -51.60 -20.14
N PRO A 80 -29.62 -51.81 -19.70
CA PRO A 80 -30.42 -50.74 -19.14
C PRO A 80 -29.80 -50.23 -17.82
N PRO A 81 -30.09 -48.98 -17.41
CA PRO A 81 -29.63 -48.43 -16.13
C PRO A 81 -30.11 -49.23 -14.91
N THR A 82 -31.17 -50.02 -15.08
CA THR A 82 -31.77 -50.89 -14.06
C THR A 82 -31.13 -52.27 -13.98
N ALA A 83 -30.22 -52.64 -14.90
CA ALA A 83 -29.50 -53.92 -14.84
C ALA A 83 -28.70 -53.99 -13.54
N SER A 84 -28.74 -55.15 -12.87
CA SER A 84 -28.04 -55.38 -11.61
C SER A 84 -26.53 -55.33 -11.80
N GLU A 85 -25.85 -54.75 -10.82
CA GLU A 85 -24.39 -54.77 -10.73
C GLU A 85 -23.89 -56.20 -10.54
N GLY A 86 -22.72 -56.53 -11.10
CA GLY A 86 -22.15 -57.88 -11.03
C GLY A 86 -21.89 -58.53 -12.39
N GLN A 87 -21.82 -59.86 -12.39
CA GLN A 87 -21.48 -60.69 -13.56
C GLN A 87 -22.73 -61.21 -14.26
N HIS A 88 -22.80 -61.01 -15.58
CA HIS A 88 -23.84 -61.57 -16.45
C HIS A 88 -23.19 -62.38 -17.58
N ILE A 89 -23.55 -63.65 -17.72
CA ILE A 89 -22.91 -64.54 -18.68
C ILE A 89 -23.81 -64.66 -19.91
N LEU A 90 -23.27 -64.38 -21.10
CA LEU A 90 -23.93 -64.61 -22.39
C LEU A 90 -23.19 -65.67 -23.18
N ARG A 91 -23.89 -66.66 -23.73
CA ARG A 91 -23.34 -67.65 -24.66
C ARG A 91 -23.91 -67.42 -26.06
N LEU A 92 -23.06 -67.60 -27.09
CA LEU A 92 -23.49 -67.61 -28.48
C LEU A 92 -23.62 -69.05 -28.95
N ASP A 93 -24.84 -69.49 -29.22
CA ASP A 93 -25.17 -70.81 -29.75
C ASP A 93 -25.42 -70.71 -31.26
N MET A 94 -25.17 -71.80 -32.00
CA MET A 94 -25.39 -71.87 -33.45
C MET A 94 -26.41 -72.94 -33.79
N GLN A 95 -27.44 -72.56 -34.54
CA GLN A 95 -28.51 -73.45 -34.98
C GLN A 95 -28.42 -73.65 -36.51
N ASP A 96 -28.55 -74.89 -36.98
CA ASP A 96 -28.78 -75.17 -38.40
C ASP A 96 -30.23 -74.81 -38.75
N VAL A 97 -30.42 -73.92 -39.73
CA VAL A 97 -31.75 -73.47 -40.17
C VAL A 97 -32.55 -74.60 -40.80
N SER A 98 -31.89 -75.60 -41.36
CA SER A 98 -32.53 -76.78 -41.96
C SER A 98 -32.97 -77.81 -40.91
N LEU A 99 -32.37 -77.77 -39.71
CA LEU A 99 -32.59 -78.69 -38.61
C LEU A 99 -32.74 -77.90 -37.31
N PRO A 100 -33.93 -77.32 -37.04
CA PRO A 100 -34.13 -76.40 -35.92
C PRO A 100 -33.92 -77.04 -34.55
N ASP A 101 -33.98 -78.37 -34.43
CA ASP A 101 -33.73 -79.08 -33.18
C ASP A 101 -32.23 -79.26 -32.88
N ASP A 102 -31.34 -78.98 -33.84
CA ASP A 102 -29.89 -79.14 -33.69
C ASP A 102 -29.21 -77.80 -33.38
N VAL A 103 -29.08 -77.52 -32.09
CA VAL A 103 -28.42 -76.32 -31.57
C VAL A 103 -27.06 -76.69 -30.97
N VAL A 104 -26.00 -76.16 -31.57
CA VAL A 104 -24.63 -76.29 -31.09
C VAL A 104 -24.36 -75.20 -30.06
N GLN A 105 -24.01 -75.61 -28.84
CA GLN A 105 -23.65 -74.70 -27.77
C GLN A 105 -22.25 -74.12 -28.00
N GLY A 106 -22.11 -72.80 -28.00
CA GLY A 106 -20.82 -72.15 -28.20
C GLY A 106 -20.13 -71.70 -26.92
N GLN A 107 -19.26 -70.70 -27.04
CA GLN A 107 -18.53 -70.14 -25.89
C GLN A 107 -19.28 -68.99 -25.23
N SER A 108 -19.01 -68.81 -23.94
CA SER A 108 -19.62 -67.77 -23.11
C SER A 108 -18.69 -66.56 -22.94
N VAL A 109 -19.31 -65.40 -22.77
CA VAL A 109 -18.65 -64.13 -22.44
C VAL A 109 -19.29 -63.57 -21.17
N THR A 110 -18.45 -63.20 -20.21
CA THR A 110 -18.87 -62.60 -18.95
C THR A 110 -18.88 -61.09 -19.06
N LEU A 111 -20.04 -60.49 -18.86
CA LEU A 111 -20.20 -59.04 -18.74
C LEU A 111 -20.04 -58.65 -17.28
N GLN A 112 -19.04 -57.81 -16.99
CA GLN A 112 -18.80 -57.28 -15.65
C GLN A 112 -19.32 -55.83 -15.58
N VAL A 113 -20.41 -55.61 -14.85
CA VAL A 113 -20.94 -54.26 -14.59
C VAL A 113 -20.26 -53.71 -13.34
N ALA A 114 -19.51 -52.62 -13.46
CA ALA A 114 -18.82 -51.98 -12.34
C ALA A 114 -19.82 -51.28 -11.40
N PRO A 115 -19.60 -51.33 -10.06
CA PRO A 115 -20.44 -50.59 -9.11
C PRO A 115 -20.29 -49.07 -9.32
N PRO A 116 -21.37 -48.28 -9.17
CA PRO A 116 -21.31 -46.84 -9.29
C PRO A 116 -20.40 -46.29 -8.19
N VAL A 117 -19.33 -45.59 -8.59
CA VAL A 117 -18.44 -44.91 -7.64
C VAL A 117 -19.29 -43.90 -6.85
N PRO A 118 -19.38 -44.01 -5.51
CA PRO A 118 -20.16 -43.05 -4.73
C PRO A 118 -19.54 -41.66 -4.93
N ARG A 119 -20.30 -40.75 -5.56
CA ARG A 119 -19.91 -39.34 -5.65
C ARG A 119 -19.96 -38.75 -4.25
N GLY A 120 -18.79 -38.64 -3.62
CA GLY A 120 -18.64 -37.96 -2.34
C GLY A 120 -19.18 -36.53 -2.44
N LYS A 121 -20.03 -36.14 -1.49
CA LYS A 121 -20.60 -34.79 -1.43
C LYS A 121 -19.46 -33.80 -1.26
N PHE A 122 -19.31 -32.86 -2.19
CA PHE A 122 -18.29 -31.82 -2.13
C PHE A 122 -18.37 -31.11 -0.77
N PRO A 123 -17.25 -30.95 -0.04
CA PRO A 123 -17.28 -30.41 1.32
C PRO A 123 -17.53 -28.90 1.30
N TRP A 124 -18.81 -28.52 1.33
CA TRP A 124 -19.24 -27.11 1.38
C TRP A 124 -18.61 -26.32 2.55
N TRP A 125 -18.20 -27.00 3.61
CA TRP A 125 -17.48 -26.37 4.73
C TRP A 125 -16.14 -25.75 4.30
N VAL A 126 -15.48 -26.25 3.25
CA VAL A 126 -14.22 -25.66 2.73
C VAL A 126 -14.48 -24.27 2.13
N LEU A 127 -15.60 -24.07 1.44
CA LEU A 127 -16.00 -22.76 0.92
C LEU A 127 -16.37 -21.81 2.07
N ALA A 128 -17.04 -22.32 3.12
CA ALA A 128 -17.35 -21.52 4.31
C ALA A 128 -16.07 -21.07 5.04
N VAL A 129 -15.09 -21.96 5.23
CA VAL A 129 -13.79 -21.61 5.83
C VAL A 129 -13.03 -20.62 4.95
N ALA A 130 -12.99 -20.83 3.63
CA ALA A 130 -12.34 -19.90 2.70
C ALA A 130 -12.98 -18.50 2.73
N ALA A 131 -14.31 -18.43 2.81
CA ALA A 131 -15.03 -17.16 2.93
C ALA A 131 -14.72 -16.45 4.26
N VAL A 132 -14.66 -17.18 5.38
CA VAL A 132 -14.31 -16.61 6.69
C VAL A 132 -12.86 -16.11 6.71
N VAL A 133 -11.91 -16.86 6.13
CA VAL A 133 -10.51 -16.42 6.01
C VAL A 133 -10.37 -15.19 5.11
N LEU A 134 -11.11 -15.15 3.98
CA LEU A 134 -11.14 -13.98 3.11
C LEU A 134 -11.74 -12.76 3.80
N LEU A 135 -12.88 -12.91 4.48
CA LEU A 135 -13.51 -11.82 5.23
C LEU A 135 -12.65 -11.34 6.39
N GLY A 136 -12.00 -12.27 7.11
CA GLY A 136 -11.05 -11.95 8.17
C GLY A 136 -9.80 -11.24 7.63
N GLY A 137 -9.25 -11.70 6.50
CA GLY A 137 -8.09 -11.10 5.84
C GLY A 137 -8.39 -9.71 5.27
N VAL A 138 -9.55 -9.53 4.63
CA VAL A 138 -10.01 -8.22 4.13
C VAL A 138 -10.33 -7.29 5.29
N GLY A 139 -11.00 -7.77 6.33
CA GLY A 139 -11.24 -7.02 7.56
C GLY A 139 -9.94 -6.56 8.20
N ALA A 140 -8.97 -7.46 8.36
CA ALA A 140 -7.64 -7.11 8.85
C ALA A 140 -6.92 -6.11 7.92
N PHE A 141 -6.91 -6.32 6.60
CA PHE A 141 -6.28 -5.42 5.64
C PHE A 141 -6.89 -4.01 5.63
N LEU A 142 -8.21 -3.90 5.85
CA LEU A 142 -8.88 -2.60 5.99
C LEU A 142 -8.64 -1.96 7.37
N LEU A 143 -8.42 -2.75 8.42
CA LEU A 143 -8.16 -2.28 9.79
C LEU A 143 -6.67 -1.96 10.05
N LEU A 144 -5.73 -2.59 9.33
CA LEU A 144 -4.32 -2.23 9.30
C LEU A 144 -4.18 -0.92 8.51
N GLY A 145 -4.48 0.20 9.18
CA GLY A 145 -4.42 1.54 8.62
C GLY A 145 -3.11 1.78 7.89
N ARG A 146 -3.21 2.25 6.64
CA ARG A 146 -2.05 2.63 5.84
C ARG A 146 -1.26 3.72 6.56
N ASP A 147 0.06 3.59 6.58
CA ASP A 147 0.94 4.66 7.03
C ASP A 147 0.82 5.88 6.11
N ALA A 148 0.95 7.05 6.70
CA ALA A 148 1.08 8.35 6.06
C ALA A 148 2.47 8.92 6.39
N THR A 149 3.07 9.58 5.41
CA THR A 149 4.39 10.19 5.58
C THR A 149 4.23 11.68 5.84
N VAL A 150 4.94 12.20 6.84
CA VAL A 150 4.99 13.63 7.12
C VAL A 150 5.71 14.34 5.98
N GLN A 151 5.04 15.32 5.38
CA GLN A 151 5.56 16.13 4.29
C GLN A 151 6.36 17.33 4.80
N ASN A 152 7.23 17.88 3.96
CA ASN A 152 7.90 19.14 4.27
C ASN A 152 6.91 20.29 4.33
N VAL A 153 6.88 20.99 5.46
CA VAL A 153 6.05 22.18 5.70
C VAL A 153 6.84 23.38 6.19
N ALA A 154 8.17 23.28 6.25
CA ALA A 154 9.03 24.38 6.65
C ALA A 154 8.93 25.53 5.64
N GLY A 155 8.84 26.77 6.14
CA GLY A 155 8.69 27.97 5.32
C GLY A 155 7.27 28.23 4.78
N LEU A 156 6.31 27.34 5.06
CA LEU A 156 4.91 27.56 4.68
C LEU A 156 4.16 28.37 5.74
N SER A 157 3.12 29.09 5.31
CA SER A 157 2.15 29.68 6.23
C SER A 157 1.36 28.59 6.97
N LEU A 158 0.84 28.89 8.16
CA LEU A 158 0.05 27.95 8.96
C LEU A 158 -1.09 27.29 8.16
N GLU A 159 -1.82 28.06 7.36
CA GLU A 159 -2.92 27.54 6.55
C GLU A 159 -2.45 26.54 5.50
N LYS A 160 -1.37 26.87 4.78
CA LYS A 160 -0.79 25.98 3.76
C LYS A 160 -0.21 24.73 4.40
N ALA A 161 0.51 24.86 5.51
CA ALA A 161 1.05 23.73 6.25
C ALA A 161 -0.05 22.79 6.73
N ARG A 162 -1.15 23.33 7.29
CA ARG A 162 -2.32 22.53 7.70
C ARG A 162 -2.96 21.81 6.51
N ALA A 163 -3.12 22.47 5.37
CA ALA A 163 -3.64 21.84 4.15
C ALA A 163 -2.73 20.68 3.67
N VAL A 164 -1.41 20.86 3.68
CA VAL A 164 -0.45 19.81 3.28
C VAL A 164 -0.50 18.60 4.21
N ILE A 165 -0.50 18.82 5.53
CA ILE A 165 -0.57 17.73 6.54
C ILE A 165 -1.90 16.97 6.46
N THR A 166 -3.02 17.70 6.37
CA THR A 166 -4.35 17.07 6.23
C THR A 166 -4.51 16.33 4.90
N GLY A 167 -3.96 16.86 3.81
CA GLY A 167 -3.92 16.19 2.50
C GLY A 167 -3.14 14.87 2.52
N ALA A 168 -2.12 14.75 3.38
CA ALA A 168 -1.40 13.51 3.61
C ALA A 168 -2.17 12.49 4.48
N GLY A 169 -3.35 12.84 4.99
CA GLY A 169 -4.15 12.01 5.89
C GLY A 169 -3.68 12.03 7.35
N LEU A 170 -2.98 13.08 7.76
CA LEU A 170 -2.56 13.34 9.13
C LEU A 170 -3.38 14.50 9.74
N THR A 171 -3.31 14.69 11.05
CA THR A 171 -3.96 15.81 11.74
C THR A 171 -2.92 16.78 12.29
N VAL A 172 -3.29 18.06 12.46
CA VAL A 172 -2.42 19.04 13.13
C VAL A 172 -2.75 19.03 14.61
N ALA A 173 -1.73 18.89 15.45
CA ALA A 173 -1.89 18.94 16.90
C ALA A 173 -2.17 20.38 17.37
N ASP A 174 -3.13 20.52 18.28
CA ASP A 174 -3.40 21.75 19.02
C ASP A 174 -3.11 21.48 20.51
N PRO A 175 -2.43 22.37 21.26
CA PRO A 175 -1.95 23.68 20.83
C PRO A 175 -0.70 23.63 19.94
N LEU A 176 -0.53 24.66 19.11
CA LEU A 176 0.68 24.88 18.33
C LEU A 176 1.86 25.28 19.24
N LYS A 177 3.07 24.85 18.89
CA LYS A 177 4.30 25.33 19.53
C LYS A 177 4.79 26.59 18.80
N THR A 178 5.40 27.50 19.55
CA THR A 178 6.03 28.69 18.97
C THR A 178 7.48 28.81 19.44
N GLU A 179 8.33 29.34 18.58
CA GLU A 179 9.75 29.59 18.85
C GLU A 179 10.19 30.86 18.14
N ASN A 180 11.19 31.56 18.67
CA ASN A 180 11.77 32.73 18.00
C ASN A 180 12.78 32.27 16.96
N ASP A 181 12.72 32.84 15.76
CA ASP A 181 13.65 32.53 14.66
C ASP A 181 14.00 33.82 13.90
N GLU A 182 15.29 34.05 13.70
CA GLU A 182 15.81 35.26 13.08
C GLU A 182 15.62 35.29 11.56
N ALA A 183 15.59 34.12 10.92
CA ALA A 183 15.49 33.98 9.46
C ALA A 183 14.02 33.80 9.02
N VAL A 184 13.19 33.18 9.87
CA VAL A 184 11.81 32.84 9.55
C VAL A 184 10.86 33.93 10.08
N PRO A 185 10.06 34.58 9.23
CA PRO A 185 9.08 35.59 9.65
C PRO A 185 8.04 35.04 10.63
N GLN A 186 7.40 35.93 11.38
CA GLN A 186 6.31 35.57 12.27
C GLN A 186 5.19 34.82 11.54
N SER A 187 4.60 33.84 12.22
CA SER A 187 3.48 33.01 11.73
C SER A 187 3.81 32.07 10.56
N VAL A 188 5.10 31.86 10.29
CA VAL A 188 5.58 30.85 9.33
C VAL A 188 6.08 29.62 10.09
N VAL A 189 5.86 28.43 9.54
CA VAL A 189 6.29 27.17 10.15
C VAL A 189 7.80 27.01 10.03
N ILE A 190 8.48 26.81 11.16
CA ILE A 190 9.92 26.51 11.23
C ILE A 190 10.12 25.01 10.94
N ARG A 191 9.38 24.16 11.66
CA ARG A 191 9.48 22.70 11.58
C ARG A 191 8.20 22.02 12.06
N SER A 192 8.13 20.71 11.84
CA SER A 192 7.10 19.83 12.38
C SER A 192 7.71 18.77 13.31
N GLU A 193 6.91 18.29 14.26
CA GLU A 193 7.26 17.20 15.17
C GLU A 193 6.10 16.19 15.19
N PRO A 194 6.28 14.96 14.67
CA PRO A 194 7.49 14.43 14.01
C PRO A 194 7.90 15.18 12.73
N GLY A 195 9.19 15.12 12.39
CA GLY A 195 9.77 15.82 11.25
C GLY A 195 9.43 15.19 9.89
N GLU A 196 9.80 15.87 8.81
CA GLU A 196 9.66 15.38 7.44
C GLU A 196 10.18 13.95 7.26
N GLY A 197 9.47 13.14 6.47
CA GLY A 197 9.85 11.75 6.18
C GLY A 197 9.44 10.75 7.25
N SER A 198 8.96 11.20 8.41
CA SER A 198 8.44 10.32 9.46
C SER A 198 7.20 9.55 8.98
N LYS A 199 7.13 8.25 9.26
CA LYS A 199 5.95 7.41 8.97
C LYS A 199 5.07 7.34 10.20
N LEU A 200 3.81 7.73 10.04
CA LEU A 200 2.80 7.74 11.09
C LEU A 200 1.55 7.03 10.60
N LYS A 201 0.75 6.47 11.51
CA LYS A 201 -0.56 5.95 11.12
C LYS A 201 -1.43 7.09 10.61
N LYS A 202 -2.24 6.86 9.57
CA LYS A 202 -3.26 7.83 9.16
C LYS A 202 -4.11 8.28 10.35
N GLY A 203 -4.40 9.58 10.42
CA GLY A 203 -5.10 10.24 11.51
C GLY A 203 -4.20 10.70 12.67
N SER A 204 -2.93 10.30 12.71
CA SER A 204 -1.99 10.74 13.76
C SER A 204 -1.75 12.25 13.71
N ALA A 205 -1.52 12.84 14.88
CA ALA A 205 -1.29 14.27 15.02
C ALA A 205 0.18 14.63 14.82
N VAL A 206 0.42 15.73 14.10
CA VAL A 206 1.72 16.37 13.89
C VAL A 206 1.70 17.75 14.53
N THR A 207 2.65 18.02 15.42
CA THR A 207 2.81 19.32 16.05
C THR A 207 3.57 20.24 15.10
N LEU A 208 3.03 21.41 14.81
CA LEU A 208 3.74 22.44 14.05
C LEU A 208 4.40 23.42 15.01
N VAL A 209 5.65 23.78 14.71
CA VAL A 209 6.40 24.82 15.42
C VAL A 209 6.42 26.07 14.54
N LEU A 210 5.77 27.13 14.99
CA LEU A 210 5.69 28.40 14.28
C LEU A 210 6.74 29.39 14.78
N SER A 211 7.23 30.23 13.88
CA SER A 211 8.10 31.34 14.22
C SER A 211 7.31 32.50 14.83
N ASN A 212 7.84 33.07 15.91
CA ASN A 212 7.46 34.38 16.43
C ASN A 212 8.25 35.53 15.78
N GLY A 213 9.18 35.20 14.87
CA GLY A 213 10.15 36.13 14.28
C GLY A 213 11.36 36.38 15.18
N PRO A 214 12.21 37.38 14.82
CA PRO A 214 13.38 37.77 15.61
C PRO A 214 13.00 38.16 17.03
N SER A 215 13.88 37.85 18.00
CA SER A 215 13.64 38.25 19.40
C SER A 215 13.72 39.77 19.53
N ARG A 216 12.64 40.38 20.03
CA ARG A 216 12.52 41.82 20.23
C ARG A 216 12.60 42.17 21.70
N HIS A 217 13.40 43.18 22.03
CA HIS A 217 13.60 43.65 23.39
C HIS A 217 13.37 45.17 23.49
N PRO A 218 12.64 45.66 24.50
CA PRO A 218 12.33 47.08 24.62
C PRO A 218 13.52 47.89 25.15
N MET A 219 13.81 49.03 24.51
CA MET A 219 14.85 49.97 24.90
C MET A 219 14.41 50.75 26.14
N ASN A 220 14.77 50.30 27.35
CA ASN A 220 14.41 50.94 28.62
C ASN A 220 15.64 51.13 29.52
N PHE A 221 16.59 51.92 29.02
CA PHE A 221 17.91 52.08 29.62
C PHE A 221 18.26 53.48 30.09
N VAL A 222 17.45 54.50 29.78
CA VAL A 222 17.69 55.88 30.22
C VAL A 222 17.69 55.94 31.75
N GLY A 223 18.70 56.60 32.33
CA GLY A 223 18.91 56.72 33.77
C GLY A 223 19.59 55.52 34.44
N LYS A 224 19.85 54.42 33.71
CA LYS A 224 20.57 53.26 34.24
C LYS A 224 22.09 53.40 34.09
N ASP A 225 22.83 52.58 34.84
CA ASP A 225 24.28 52.46 34.70
C ASP A 225 24.67 51.86 33.34
N GLY A 226 25.57 52.54 32.62
CA GLY A 226 25.97 52.13 31.28
C GLY A 226 26.68 50.78 31.23
N THR A 227 27.38 50.36 32.29
CA THR A 227 28.07 49.05 32.30
C THR A 227 27.09 47.89 32.46
N ASP A 228 26.05 48.09 33.27
CA ASP A 228 25.00 47.07 33.44
C ASP A 228 24.11 46.98 32.20
N VAL A 229 23.79 48.12 31.57
CA VAL A 229 23.09 48.16 30.28
C VAL A 229 23.88 47.41 29.20
N LEU A 230 25.20 47.59 29.14
CA LEU A 230 26.03 46.87 28.19
C LEU A 230 25.99 45.35 28.37
N LYS A 231 26.02 44.87 29.62
CA LYS A 231 25.88 43.43 29.90
C LYS A 231 24.52 42.91 29.44
N GLU A 232 23.45 43.65 29.71
CA GLU A 232 22.08 43.29 29.34
C GLU A 232 21.92 43.23 27.81
N LEU A 233 22.43 44.23 27.07
CA LEU A 233 22.41 44.24 25.60
C LEU A 233 23.17 43.05 25.00
N VAL A 234 24.34 42.72 25.54
CA VAL A 234 25.12 41.54 25.12
C VAL A 234 24.37 40.25 25.46
N GLN A 235 23.68 40.20 26.59
CA GLN A 235 22.86 39.05 26.99
C GLN A 235 21.66 38.84 26.07
N TRP A 236 21.09 39.91 25.52
CA TRP A 236 20.07 39.86 24.46
C TRP A 236 20.64 39.41 23.10
N GLY A 237 21.96 39.20 23.01
CA GLY A 237 22.64 38.69 21.83
C GLY A 237 23.03 39.75 20.82
N LEU A 238 22.96 41.05 21.16
CA LEU A 238 23.53 42.12 20.34
C LEU A 238 25.03 41.96 20.27
N LYS A 239 25.57 42.11 19.05
CA LYS A 239 27.01 42.05 18.84
C LYS A 239 27.66 43.33 19.38
N PRO A 240 28.83 43.26 20.03
CA PRO A 240 29.53 44.44 20.53
C PRO A 240 29.81 45.50 19.46
N GLU A 241 30.03 45.09 18.21
CA GLU A 241 30.23 45.97 17.05
C GLU A 241 29.00 46.84 16.71
N ASN A 242 27.81 46.39 17.07
CA ASN A 242 26.55 47.11 16.87
C ASN A 242 26.21 48.05 18.04
N ILE A 243 27.05 48.10 19.09
CA ILE A 243 26.81 48.94 20.26
C ILE A 243 27.77 50.13 20.21
N LEU A 244 27.22 51.31 19.87
CA LEU A 244 27.97 52.55 19.76
C LEU A 244 27.87 53.35 21.06
N LEU A 245 29.01 53.78 21.60
CA LEU A 245 29.05 54.62 22.80
C LEU A 245 29.42 56.05 22.44
N SER A 246 28.55 57.00 22.78
CA SER A 246 28.86 58.43 22.70
C SER A 246 28.94 59.02 24.10
N LYS A 247 29.99 59.78 24.40
CA LYS A 247 30.13 60.42 25.71
C LYS A 247 29.61 61.85 25.63
N ARG A 248 28.65 62.23 26.47
CA ARG A 248 28.06 63.59 26.50
C ARG A 248 28.09 64.17 27.92
N TRP A 249 28.16 65.50 28.01
CA TRP A 249 27.98 66.19 29.29
C TRP A 249 26.52 66.12 29.73
N SER A 250 26.27 65.88 31.01
CA SER A 250 24.90 65.85 31.53
C SER A 250 24.35 67.26 31.72
N THR A 251 23.14 67.51 31.25
CA THR A 251 22.40 68.76 31.49
C THR A 251 21.60 68.73 32.80
N ASN A 252 21.36 67.53 33.35
CA ASN A 252 20.50 67.31 34.52
C ASN A 252 21.28 66.72 35.70
N ASN A 253 22.60 66.94 35.74
CA ASN A 253 23.44 66.57 36.88
C ASN A 253 23.59 65.05 37.10
N GLU A 254 23.34 64.23 36.08
CA GLU A 254 23.46 62.77 36.13
C GLU A 254 24.92 62.34 36.42
N PRO A 255 25.13 61.32 37.28
CA PRO A 255 26.45 60.76 37.57
C PRO A 255 27.23 60.34 36.31
N VAL A 256 28.56 60.26 36.44
CA VAL A 256 29.41 59.69 35.39
C VAL A 256 29.01 58.23 35.17
N GLY A 257 28.86 57.80 33.91
CA GLY A 257 28.51 56.42 33.57
C GLY A 257 27.01 56.18 33.34
N THR A 258 26.14 57.10 33.73
CA THR A 258 24.68 56.99 33.51
C THR A 258 24.31 57.17 32.03
N VAL A 259 23.37 56.37 31.53
CA VAL A 259 22.81 56.51 30.17
C VAL A 259 21.84 57.70 30.12
N LEU A 260 22.20 58.73 29.34
CA LEU A 260 21.42 59.95 29.15
C LEU A 260 20.34 59.81 28.08
N SER A 261 20.66 59.09 26.99
CA SER A 261 19.72 58.81 25.90
C SER A 261 20.17 57.60 25.11
N THR A 262 19.21 56.99 24.41
CA THR A 262 19.45 55.85 23.52
C THR A 262 18.97 56.16 22.10
N THR A 263 19.59 55.54 21.10
CA THR A 263 19.08 55.50 19.73
C THR A 263 19.12 54.04 19.28
N PRO A 264 17.97 53.37 19.03
CA PRO A 264 16.59 53.87 19.09
C PRO A 264 16.14 54.44 20.46
N PRO A 265 15.15 55.37 20.48
CA PRO A 265 14.69 56.03 21.71
C PRO A 265 13.97 55.07 22.67
N GLN A 266 13.74 55.53 23.90
CA GLN A 266 13.10 54.72 24.93
C GLN A 266 11.72 54.19 24.48
N GLY A 267 11.45 52.92 24.79
CA GLY A 267 10.20 52.22 24.44
C GLY A 267 10.16 51.61 23.04
N GLN A 268 11.16 51.88 22.19
CA GLN A 268 11.31 51.18 20.91
C GLN A 268 11.85 49.76 21.11
N GLU A 269 11.46 48.84 20.24
CA GLU A 269 11.96 47.47 20.27
C GLU A 269 13.18 47.31 19.35
N VAL A 270 14.18 46.58 19.85
CA VAL A 270 15.38 46.24 19.10
C VAL A 270 15.56 44.74 19.01
N THR A 271 16.13 44.31 17.90
CA THR A 271 16.58 42.94 17.65
C THR A 271 18.09 42.86 17.81
N ARG A 272 18.62 41.64 17.87
CA ARG A 272 20.06 41.41 18.03
C ARG A 272 20.94 41.94 16.88
N ASN A 273 20.35 42.20 15.72
CA ASN A 273 21.06 42.72 14.53
C ASN A 273 20.98 44.25 14.42
N ASP A 274 20.17 44.91 15.24
CA ASP A 274 20.04 46.37 15.21
C ASP A 274 21.27 47.05 15.82
N THR A 275 21.55 48.27 15.37
CA THR A 275 22.59 49.12 15.93
C THR A 275 22.00 49.98 17.04
N VAL A 276 22.61 49.92 18.23
CA VAL A 276 22.18 50.69 19.40
C VAL A 276 23.27 51.69 19.77
N THR A 277 22.90 52.96 19.86
CA THR A 277 23.79 54.02 20.37
C THR A 277 23.37 54.42 21.78
N LEU A 278 24.32 54.39 22.72
CA LEU A 278 24.15 54.86 24.09
C LEU A 278 24.90 56.18 24.29
N ALA A 279 24.20 57.22 24.72
CA ALA A 279 24.83 58.45 25.18
C ALA A 279 25.11 58.35 26.67
N ILE A 280 26.39 58.22 27.05
CA ILE A 280 26.82 58.06 28.44
C ILE A 280 27.26 59.41 29.02
N SER A 281 26.81 59.69 30.24
CA SER A 281 27.16 60.87 31.00
C SER A 281 28.65 60.90 31.36
N ARG A 282 29.27 62.05 31.09
CA ARG A 282 30.63 62.41 31.55
C ARG A 282 30.63 63.09 32.92
N GLY A 283 29.46 63.22 33.57
CA GLY A 283 29.27 64.01 34.78
C GLY A 283 28.94 65.48 34.49
N GLN A 284 29.17 66.36 35.45
CA GLN A 284 28.88 67.80 35.33
C GLN A 284 29.92 68.53 34.47
N CYS A 285 29.44 69.42 33.61
CA CYS A 285 30.28 70.43 32.98
C CYS A 285 30.56 71.54 34.01
N GLN A 286 31.72 71.53 34.69
CA GLN A 286 32.06 72.53 35.72
C GLN A 286 32.45 73.92 35.15
N SER A 287 31.92 74.30 33.99
CA SER A 287 32.20 75.61 33.38
C SER A 287 31.09 76.61 33.69
N THR A 288 31.45 77.79 34.20
CA THR A 288 30.54 78.92 34.45
C THR A 288 29.94 79.51 33.16
N VAL A 289 30.39 79.07 31.97
CA VAL A 289 29.94 79.58 30.67
C VAL A 289 29.20 78.47 29.90
N LEU A 290 27.85 78.56 29.89
CA LEU A 290 26.94 77.58 29.28
C LEU A 290 27.25 77.26 27.80
N ILE A 291 27.86 78.20 27.08
CA ILE A 291 28.16 78.08 25.64
C ILE A 291 29.24 77.03 25.31
N PHE A 292 30.08 76.67 26.28
CA PHE A 292 31.11 75.63 26.10
C PHE A 292 30.56 74.21 26.22
N CYS A 293 29.40 74.03 26.88
CA CYS A 293 28.86 72.68 27.13
C CYS A 293 27.98 72.16 25.97
N LEU A 294 27.54 73.01 25.04
CA LEU A 294 26.62 72.67 23.94
C LEU A 294 27.28 72.47 22.56
N LYS A 295 28.60 72.70 22.41
CA LYS A 295 29.25 72.77 21.09
C LYS A 295 30.35 71.73 20.87
N ASP A 296 30.02 70.71 20.09
CA ASP A 296 30.95 70.00 19.20
C ASP A 296 31.57 70.98 18.15
N PRO A 297 32.64 70.62 17.41
CA PRO A 297 33.89 71.38 17.27
C PRO A 297 33.87 72.51 16.21
N ILE A 298 32.99 73.52 16.35
CA ILE A 298 32.92 74.63 15.36
C ILE A 298 33.52 75.96 15.88
N VAL A 299 33.90 76.07 17.16
CA VAL A 299 34.41 77.36 17.70
C VAL A 299 35.91 77.30 17.99
N ARG A 300 36.72 76.95 16.98
CA ARG A 300 38.15 77.28 16.98
C ARG A 300 38.50 78.72 16.57
N PRO A 301 37.71 79.51 15.81
CA PRO A 301 38.20 80.84 15.39
C PRO A 301 38.09 81.95 16.45
N TYR A 302 37.18 81.83 17.43
CA TYR A 302 36.87 82.98 18.30
C TYR A 302 37.88 83.21 19.43
N LEU A 303 38.55 82.15 19.88
CA LEU A 303 39.57 82.25 20.94
C LEU A 303 40.94 82.72 20.41
N ASP A 304 41.23 82.53 19.12
CA ASP A 304 42.42 83.09 18.49
C ASP A 304 42.30 84.61 18.27
N LEU A 305 41.07 85.14 18.10
CA LEU A 305 40.81 86.58 18.02
C LEU A 305 41.13 87.32 19.34
N GLN A 306 40.86 86.72 20.51
CA GLN A 306 41.19 87.34 21.80
C GLN A 306 42.68 87.26 22.17
N ARG A 307 43.45 86.33 21.60
CA ARG A 307 44.91 86.30 21.75
C ARG A 307 45.64 87.31 20.85
N SER A 308 44.99 87.79 19.78
CA SER A 308 45.61 88.72 18.82
C SER A 308 45.69 90.18 19.27
N GLY A 309 45.04 90.57 20.39
CA GLY A 309 45.10 91.94 20.91
C GLY A 309 44.52 93.01 19.97
N THR A 310 43.84 92.63 18.90
CA THR A 310 43.30 93.59 17.94
C THR A 310 41.96 94.13 18.46
N THR A 311 41.89 95.43 18.72
CA THR A 311 40.64 96.06 19.17
C THR A 311 39.68 96.26 17.99
N LEU A 312 38.38 96.11 18.25
CA LEU A 312 37.28 96.31 17.28
C LEU A 312 37.30 97.69 16.58
N LYS A 313 38.10 98.65 17.09
CA LYS A 313 38.33 99.97 16.49
C LYS A 313 39.29 99.96 15.30
N GLU A 314 40.17 98.97 15.17
CA GLU A 314 41.14 98.89 14.07
C GLU A 314 40.60 98.20 12.80
N MET A 315 39.52 97.41 12.91
CA MET A 315 38.87 96.78 11.75
C MET A 315 37.91 97.70 10.96
N ILE A 316 37.56 98.89 11.48
CA ILE A 316 36.65 99.84 10.79
C ILE A 316 37.44 100.92 10.00
N ARG A 317 38.78 100.82 9.95
CA ARG A 317 39.63 101.82 9.29
C ARG A 317 40.67 101.21 8.36
N GLN A 318 40.24 100.35 7.44
CA GLN A 318 40.98 100.14 6.18
C GLN A 318 39.97 100.07 5.04
N PRO A 319 40.20 100.81 3.94
CA PRO A 319 39.30 100.85 2.77
C PRO A 319 39.27 99.52 2.01
#